data_AF-A0A3S1AJY8-F1
#
_entry.id   AF-A0A3S1AJY8-F1
#
_cell.length_a   1.000
_cell.length_b   1.000
_cell.length_c   1.000
_cell.angle_alpha   90.00
_cell.angle_beta   90.00
_cell.angle_gamma   90.00
#
_symmetry.space_group_name_H-M   'P 1'
#
loop_
_entity.id
_entity.type
_entity.pdbx_description
1 polymer ?
#
loop_
_entity_poly.entity_id
_entity_poly.type
_entity_poly.pdbx_seq_one_letter_code
_entity_poly.pdbx_strand_id
1 'polypeptide(L)'
;MIYWMDKYATLSFGSKSAVPSHYEALFNSGTKPSDWTIVPPSKDELIQLSGAQLSTLSELAPDWLDRTLQSPYAMGPFQFATAGELFNFALMHEAIHLGVISSQMKLLR
;
A
#
# COMPACT_ATOMS: atom_id res chain seq x y z
N MET A 1 -1.72 -4.31 -2.10
CA MET A 1 -1.12 -2.99 -1.81
C MET A 1 -1.86 -2.13 -0.80
N ILE A 2 -3.18 -2.31 -0.59
CA ILE A 2 -3.98 -1.55 0.39
C ILE A 2 -3.27 -1.37 1.75
N TYR A 3 -2.74 -2.46 2.32
CA TYR A 3 -1.99 -2.41 3.58
C TYR A 3 -0.76 -1.50 3.50
N TRP A 4 0.13 -1.72 2.53
CA TRP A 4 1.35 -0.92 2.40
C TRP A 4 1.08 0.54 2.04
N MET A 5 0.08 0.81 1.18
CA MET A 5 -0.32 2.18 0.84
C MET A 5 -0.83 2.94 2.08
N ASP A 6 -1.60 2.28 2.94
CA ASP A 6 -2.03 2.85 4.23
C ASP A 6 -0.86 3.15 5.17
N LYS A 7 0.12 2.23 5.24
CA LYS A 7 1.33 2.42 6.05
C LYS A 7 2.16 3.60 5.52
N TYR A 8 2.31 3.73 4.20
CA TYR A 8 3.00 4.86 3.60
C TYR A 8 2.27 6.18 3.83
N ALA A 9 0.93 6.21 3.72
CA ALA A 9 0.15 7.40 4.05
C ALA A 9 0.32 7.79 5.54
N THR A 10 0.27 6.81 6.44
CA THR A 10 0.51 7.03 7.88
C THR A 10 1.91 7.60 8.14
N LEU A 11 2.94 7.04 7.51
CA LEU A 11 4.33 7.51 7.65
C LEU A 11 4.56 8.91 7.08
N SER A 12 3.94 9.21 5.94
CA SER A 12 4.09 10.49 5.24
C SER A 12 3.29 11.63 5.85
N PHE A 13 2.10 11.33 6.37
CA PHE A 13 1.10 12.34 6.68
C PHE A 13 0.64 12.32 8.14
N GLY A 14 1.08 11.35 8.93
CA GLY A 14 0.65 11.18 10.33
C GLY A 14 -0.82 10.83 10.47
N SER A 15 -1.48 10.38 9.39
CA SER A 15 -2.88 9.95 9.42
C SER A 15 -3.05 8.70 10.28
N LYS A 16 -4.24 8.52 10.86
CA LYS A 16 -4.59 7.24 11.46
C LYS A 16 -4.73 6.20 10.35
N SER A 17 -4.32 4.96 10.64
CA SER A 17 -4.53 3.83 9.73
C SER A 17 -6.03 3.65 9.48
N ALA A 18 -6.40 3.55 8.21
CA ALA A 18 -7.77 3.31 7.75
C ALA A 18 -8.05 1.81 7.54
N VAL A 19 -7.04 0.95 7.73
CA VAL A 19 -7.16 -0.50 7.56
C VAL A 19 -7.06 -1.22 8.91
N PRO A 20 -7.75 -2.37 9.08
CA PRO A 20 -7.63 -3.15 10.31
C PRO A 20 -6.20 -3.64 10.54
N SER A 21 -5.76 -3.69 11.80
CA SER A 21 -4.39 -4.14 12.15
C SER A 21 -4.08 -5.57 11.68
N HIS A 22 -5.08 -6.45 11.63
CA HIS A 22 -4.91 -7.84 11.18
C HIS A 22 -4.57 -7.97 9.68
N TYR A 23 -4.71 -6.89 8.88
CA TYR A 23 -4.26 -6.88 7.48
C TYR A 23 -2.75 -7.07 7.35
N GLU A 24 -1.99 -6.79 8.41
CA GLU A 24 -0.56 -7.10 8.46
C GLU A 24 -0.30 -8.60 8.27
N ALA A 25 -1.07 -9.47 8.92
CA ALA A 25 -0.92 -10.92 8.80
C ALA A 25 -1.33 -11.44 7.40
N LEU A 26 -2.10 -10.66 6.64
CA LEU A 26 -2.62 -11.04 5.34
C LEU A 26 -1.80 -10.49 4.17
N PHE A 27 -1.32 -9.25 4.28
CA PHE A 27 -0.83 -8.47 3.15
C PHE A 27 0.56 -7.84 3.36
N ASN A 28 1.23 -8.12 4.49
CA ASN A 28 2.62 -7.71 4.67
C ASN A 28 3.55 -8.51 3.74
N SER A 29 4.73 -7.95 3.46
CA SER A 29 5.74 -8.60 2.64
C SER A 29 6.14 -9.96 3.23
N GLY A 30 6.21 -10.98 2.37
CA GLY A 30 6.55 -12.35 2.77
C GLY A 30 5.36 -13.22 3.22
N THR A 31 4.17 -12.63 3.38
CA THR A 31 2.94 -13.41 3.61
C THR A 31 2.48 -14.12 2.34
N LYS A 32 1.70 -15.21 2.49
CA LYS A 32 1.07 -15.91 1.36
C LYS A 32 -0.30 -16.48 1.76
N PRO A 33 -1.29 -16.53 0.84
CA PRO A 33 -2.64 -16.99 1.14
C PRO A 33 -2.75 -18.39 1.75
N SER A 34 -1.83 -19.29 1.40
CA SER A 34 -1.82 -20.66 1.94
C SER A 34 -1.55 -20.73 3.44
N ASP A 35 -0.99 -19.68 4.02
CA ASP A 35 -0.60 -19.62 5.45
C ASP A 35 -1.61 -18.83 6.29
N TRP A 36 -2.67 -18.28 5.65
CA TRP A 36 -3.65 -17.47 6.36
C TRP A 36 -4.47 -18.34 7.32
N THR A 37 -4.51 -17.90 8.58
CA THR A 37 -5.29 -18.53 9.67
C THR A 37 -6.54 -17.72 10.04
N ILE A 38 -6.69 -16.54 9.45
CA ILE A 38 -7.85 -15.65 9.62
C ILE A 38 -8.59 -15.51 8.31
N VAL A 39 -9.90 -15.23 8.40
CA VAL A 39 -10.73 -14.98 7.23
C VAL A 39 -10.25 -13.68 6.55
N PRO A 40 -9.83 -13.73 5.28
CA PRO A 40 -9.44 -12.53 4.57
C PRO A 40 -10.66 -11.66 4.24
N PRO A 41 -10.47 -10.35 4.03
CA PRO A 41 -11.55 -9.47 3.59
C PRO A 41 -12.12 -9.91 2.24
N SER A 42 -13.39 -9.56 2.00
CA SER A 42 -14.04 -9.86 0.73
C SER A 42 -13.43 -9.03 -0.42
N LYS A 43 -13.62 -9.49 -1.66
CA LYS A 43 -13.21 -8.74 -2.84
C LYS A 43 -13.85 -7.34 -2.88
N ASP A 44 -15.14 -7.25 -2.57
CA ASP A 44 -15.88 -5.98 -2.62
C ASP A 44 -15.38 -5.02 -1.55
N GLU A 45 -15.05 -5.53 -0.36
CA GLU A 45 -14.42 -4.74 0.71
C GLU A 45 -13.05 -4.21 0.28
N LEU A 46 -12.22 -5.04 -0.35
CA LEU A 46 -10.92 -4.61 -0.88
C LEU A 46 -11.06 -3.54 -1.96
N ILE A 47 -12.06 -3.65 -2.85
CA ILE A 47 -12.34 -2.64 -3.88
C ILE A 47 -12.78 -1.33 -3.23
N GLN A 48 -13.70 -1.38 -2.27
CA GLN A 48 -14.20 -0.20 -1.56
C GLN A 48 -13.06 0.52 -0.82
N LEU A 49 -12.23 -0.21 -0.07
CA LEU A 49 -11.10 0.35 0.65
C LEU A 49 -10.04 0.96 -0.30
N SER A 50 -9.77 0.29 -1.42
CA SER A 50 -8.84 0.82 -2.44
C SER A 50 -9.36 2.11 -3.06
N GLY A 51 -10.66 2.18 -3.38
CA GLY A 51 -11.30 3.40 -3.88
C GLY A 51 -11.22 4.55 -2.89
N ALA A 52 -11.50 4.29 -1.61
CA ALA A 52 -11.41 5.29 -0.56
C ALA A 52 -9.97 5.81 -0.35
N GLN A 53 -8.97 4.94 -0.40
CA GLN A 53 -7.55 5.35 -0.37
C GLN A 53 -7.22 6.27 -1.54
N LEU A 54 -7.64 5.92 -2.76
CA LEU A 54 -7.39 6.74 -3.95
C LEU A 54 -8.08 8.11 -3.85
N SER A 55 -9.34 8.16 -3.43
CA SER A 55 -10.04 9.43 -3.20
C SER A 55 -9.31 10.31 -2.19
N THR A 56 -8.89 9.74 -1.07
CA THR A 56 -8.14 10.48 -0.03
C THR A 56 -6.84 11.05 -0.59
N LEU A 57 -6.09 10.25 -1.37
CA LEU A 57 -4.83 10.70 -1.98
C LEU A 57 -5.06 11.79 -3.04
N SER A 58 -6.19 11.75 -3.76
CA SER A 58 -6.52 12.75 -4.80
C SER A 58 -6.83 14.13 -4.23
N GLU A 59 -7.17 14.22 -2.94
CA GLU A 59 -7.45 15.47 -2.24
C GLU A 59 -6.19 16.12 -1.64
N LEU A 60 -5.03 15.46 -1.72
CA LEU A 60 -3.78 16.00 -1.19
C LEU A 60 -3.28 17.17 -2.05
N ALA A 61 -2.90 18.26 -1.40
CA ALA A 61 -2.21 19.35 -2.09
C ALA A 61 -0.79 18.89 -2.50
N PRO A 62 -0.30 19.26 -3.70
CA PRO A 62 0.99 18.79 -4.22
C PRO A 62 2.17 18.93 -3.24
N ASP A 63 2.25 20.05 -2.51
CA ASP A 63 3.30 20.35 -1.53
C ASP A 63 3.37 19.33 -0.36
N TRP A 64 2.35 18.48 -0.19
CA TRP A 64 2.40 17.39 0.78
C TRP A 64 3.44 16.33 0.39
N LEU A 65 3.77 16.19 -0.90
CA LEU A 65 4.80 15.29 -1.38
C LEU A 65 6.21 15.78 -0.98
N ASP A 66 6.40 17.08 -0.76
CA ASP A 66 7.68 17.64 -0.34
C ASP A 66 7.95 17.48 1.17
N ARG A 67 6.97 16.97 1.93
CA ARG A 67 7.12 16.79 3.38
C ARG A 67 8.16 15.71 3.71
N THR A 68 9.06 16.04 4.62
CA THR A 68 9.99 15.08 5.22
C THR A 68 9.24 14.12 6.13
N LEU A 69 9.56 12.82 6.03
CA LEU A 69 9.06 11.80 6.94
C LEU A 69 9.60 12.06 8.36
N GLN A 70 8.85 11.66 9.40
CA GLN A 70 9.30 11.79 10.80
C GLN A 70 10.65 11.07 11.06
N SER A 71 10.85 9.95 10.38
CA SER A 71 12.12 9.24 10.29
C SER A 71 12.27 8.76 8.85
N PRO A 72 13.49 8.78 8.27
CA PRO A 72 13.74 8.15 6.99
C PRO A 72 13.25 6.69 7.01
N TYR A 73 12.55 6.29 5.96
CA TYR A 73 12.09 4.91 5.79
C TYR A 73 13.09 4.16 4.93
N ALA A 74 13.56 3.01 5.40
CA ALA A 74 14.51 2.17 4.68
C ALA A 74 13.84 0.87 4.22
N MET A 75 14.07 0.50 2.97
CA MET A 75 13.61 -0.77 2.39
C MET A 75 14.73 -1.37 1.53
N GLY A 76 15.41 -2.38 2.06
CA GLY A 76 16.57 -2.97 1.38
C GLY A 76 17.65 -1.90 1.10
N PRO A 77 18.09 -1.72 -0.16
CA PRO A 77 19.06 -0.69 -0.51
C PRO A 77 18.46 0.73 -0.64
N PHE A 78 17.14 0.86 -0.56
CA PHE A 78 16.44 2.13 -0.73
C PHE A 78 16.27 2.84 0.60
N GLN A 79 16.40 4.16 0.58
CA GLN A 79 16.10 5.04 1.70
C GLN A 79 15.25 6.21 1.18
N PHE A 80 14.17 6.51 1.89
CA PHE A 80 13.21 7.54 1.54
C PHE A 80 13.15 8.56 2.69
N ALA A 81 13.36 9.82 2.36
CA ALA A 81 13.34 10.95 3.29
C ALA A 81 12.06 11.77 3.16
N THR A 82 11.40 11.77 2.00
CA THR A 82 10.17 12.54 1.76
C THR A 82 8.97 11.66 1.43
N ALA A 83 7.77 12.22 1.59
CA ALA A 83 6.53 11.61 1.17
C ALA A 83 6.53 11.30 -0.34
N GLY A 84 7.02 12.22 -1.17
CA GLY A 84 7.11 12.08 -2.61
C GLY A 84 8.02 10.93 -3.04
N GLU A 85 9.18 10.77 -2.41
CA GLU A 85 10.09 9.65 -2.67
C GLU A 85 9.42 8.30 -2.35
N LEU A 86 8.74 8.22 -1.20
CA LEU A 86 8.05 7.01 -0.76
C LEU A 86 6.86 6.64 -1.66
N PHE A 87 6.05 7.64 -2.05
CA PHE A 87 4.90 7.42 -2.93
C PHE A 87 5.31 7.14 -4.38
N ASN A 88 6.40 7.73 -4.87
CA ASN A 88 6.96 7.37 -6.17
C ASN A 88 7.35 5.89 -6.21
N PHE A 89 8.00 5.38 -5.16
CA PHE A 89 8.27 3.95 -5.03
C PHE A 89 6.97 3.12 -4.97
N ALA A 90 6.00 3.53 -4.15
CA ALA A 90 4.74 2.81 -3.99
C ALA A 90 3.96 2.66 -5.31
N LEU A 91 3.92 3.71 -6.13
CA LEU A 91 3.25 3.71 -7.44
C LEU A 91 3.96 2.81 -8.45
N MET A 92 5.30 2.85 -8.50
CA MET A 92 6.08 1.94 -9.34
C MET A 92 5.89 0.48 -8.92
N HIS A 93 5.82 0.22 -7.62
CA HIS A 93 5.56 -1.12 -7.08
C HIS A 93 4.14 -1.61 -7.40
N GLU A 94 3.14 -0.72 -7.40
CA GLU A 94 1.77 -1.05 -7.83
C GLU A 94 1.73 -1.50 -9.30
N ALA A 95 2.49 -0.84 -10.19
CA ALA A 95 2.58 -1.26 -11.59
C ALA A 95 3.15 -2.68 -11.75
N ILE A 96 4.11 -3.07 -10.90
CA ILE A 96 4.64 -4.44 -10.85
C ILE A 96 3.55 -5.42 -10.40
N HIS A 97 2.81 -5.09 -9.34
CA HIS A 97 1.68 -5.90 -8.89
C HIS A 97 0.61 -6.09 -9.98
N LEU A 98 0.26 -5.02 -10.70
CA LEU A 98 -0.69 -5.09 -11.81
C LEU A 98 -0.20 -6.05 -12.91
N GLY A 99 1.10 -6.03 -13.23
CA GLY A 99 1.72 -6.97 -14.17
C GLY A 99 1.63 -8.43 -13.70
N VAL A 100 1.88 -8.68 -12.41
CA VAL A 100 1.77 -10.02 -11.81
C VAL A 100 0.32 -10.52 -11.84
N ILE A 101 -0.64 -9.71 -11.39
CA ILE A 101 -2.07 -10.05 -11.42
C ILE A 101 -2.51 -10.36 -12.85
N SER A 102 -2.16 -9.50 -13.81
CA SER A 102 -2.49 -9.70 -15.22
C SER A 102 -1.90 -11.00 -15.79
N SER A 103 -0.72 -11.40 -15.32
CA SER A 103 -0.07 -12.65 -15.71
C SER A 103 -0.74 -13.87 -15.09
N GLN A 104 -1.09 -13.80 -13.80
CA GLN A 104 -1.83 -14.86 -13.11
C GLN A 104 -3.22 -15.08 -13.71
N MET A 105 -3.94 -14.01 -14.05
CA MET A 105 -5.26 -14.08 -14.69
C MET A 105 -5.24 -14.84 -16.02
N LYS A 106 -4.13 -14.81 -16.77
CA LYS A 106 -3.99 -15.58 -18.02
C LYS A 106 -3.89 -17.10 -17.79
N LEU A 107 -3.46 -17.52 -16.60
CA LEU A 107 -3.33 -18.92 -16.21
C LEU A 107 -4.62 -19.51 -15.65
N LEU A 108 -5.50 -18.67 -15.08
CA LEU A 108 -6.76 -19.07 -14.45
C LEU A 108 -7.91 -19.27 -15.45
N ARG A 109 -7.63 -19.81 -16.64
CA ARG A 109 -8.66 -20.10 -17.66
C ARG A 109 -9.65 -21.16 -17.19
#